data_AF-B4EQG2-F1
#
_entry.id   AF-B4EQG2-F1
#
_cell.length_a   1.000
_cell.length_b   1.000
_cell.length_c   1.000
_cell.angle_alpha   90.00
_cell.angle_beta   90.00
_cell.angle_gamma   90.00
#
_symmetry.space_group_name_H-M   'P 1'
#
loop_
_entity.id
_entity.type
_entity.pdbx_description
1 polymer ?
#
loop_
_entity_poly.entity_id
_entity_poly.type
_entity_poly.pdbx_seq_one_letter_code
_entity_poly.pdbx_strand_id
1 'polypeptide(L)'
;MNRQPFHRSARWLSALTLSALFAISSARAEGDGQVYDDTRALTADAIRHGHAQGIVTGPIAEQFRRQFQATGALMVVATVERDLPQADCKRVQFVWTQAGAMTPNGRDDAVLTMHMNICADGSPPGDLE
;
A
#
# COMPACT_ATOMS: atom_id res chain seq x y z
N MET A 1 -33.32 47.65 48.68
CA MET A 1 -34.32 48.67 48.27
C MET A 1 -34.15 48.92 46.78
N ASN A 2 -35.29 49.07 46.11
CA ASN A 2 -35.56 49.03 44.69
C ASN A 2 -34.92 50.18 43.87
N ARG A 3 -34.51 49.92 42.61
CA ARG A 3 -34.81 50.67 41.35
C ARG A 3 -33.74 50.46 40.26
N GLN A 4 -34.12 49.75 39.19
CA GLN A 4 -33.62 50.01 37.83
C GLN A 4 -34.35 51.26 37.25
N PRO A 5 -34.18 51.71 35.99
CA PRO A 5 -33.20 51.40 34.93
C PRO A 5 -32.58 52.67 34.28
N PHE A 6 -31.55 52.53 33.44
CA PHE A 6 -31.35 53.49 32.33
C PHE A 6 -30.83 52.75 31.10
N HIS A 7 -31.59 52.90 30.02
CA HIS A 7 -31.30 52.43 28.67
C HIS A 7 -30.08 53.15 28.09
N ARG A 8 -29.24 52.41 27.33
CA ARG A 8 -28.83 52.79 25.97
C ARG A 8 -27.96 51.70 25.32
N SER A 9 -28.64 50.91 24.49
CA SER A 9 -28.24 50.55 23.13
C SER A 9 -26.75 50.61 22.77
N ALA A 10 -26.14 49.43 22.64
CA ALA A 10 -25.07 49.21 21.68
C ALA A 10 -25.28 47.83 21.05
N ARG A 11 -25.91 47.83 19.87
CA ARG A 11 -26.09 46.64 19.02
C ARG A 11 -24.74 46.36 18.37
N TRP A 12 -23.94 45.49 18.97
CA TRP A 12 -22.74 44.95 18.34
C TRP A 12 -23.13 43.66 17.62
N LEU A 13 -23.56 43.82 16.37
CA LEU A 13 -23.59 42.75 15.38
C LEU A 13 -22.16 42.62 14.83
N SER A 14 -21.41 41.66 15.33
CA SER A 14 -20.16 41.24 14.68
C SER A 14 -20.34 39.80 14.21
N ALA A 15 -20.40 39.69 12.89
CA ALA A 15 -20.72 38.50 12.14
C ALA A 15 -19.74 37.35 12.43
N LEU A 16 -20.30 36.16 12.61
CA LEU A 16 -19.61 34.90 12.35
C LEU A 16 -19.07 34.93 10.92
N THR A 17 -17.80 34.56 10.75
CA THR A 17 -17.31 33.66 9.68
C THR A 17 -15.78 33.64 9.71
N LEU A 18 -15.19 32.51 10.10
CA LEU A 18 -13.91 32.11 9.52
C LEU A 18 -13.93 30.60 9.35
N SER A 19 -14.28 30.21 8.13
CA SER A 19 -14.29 28.84 7.64
C SER A 19 -12.90 28.23 7.77
N ALA A 20 -12.79 27.16 8.57
CA ALA A 20 -11.60 26.33 8.58
C ALA A 20 -11.51 25.57 7.25
N LEU A 21 -10.58 25.99 6.38
CA LEU A 21 -10.18 25.24 5.20
C LEU A 21 -9.48 23.96 5.68
N PHE A 22 -10.23 22.86 5.79
CA PHE A 22 -9.65 21.53 5.80
C PHE A 22 -9.03 21.30 4.42
N ALA A 23 -7.72 21.48 4.31
CA ALA A 23 -6.97 21.02 3.16
C ALA A 23 -7.08 19.49 3.14
N ILE A 24 -7.90 18.97 2.23
CA ILE A 24 -7.93 17.55 1.92
C ILE A 24 -6.62 17.27 1.18
N SER A 25 -5.57 16.92 1.92
CA SER A 25 -4.36 16.37 1.33
C SER A 25 -4.75 15.11 0.58
N SER A 26 -4.83 15.23 -0.74
CA SER A 26 -4.92 14.07 -1.62
C SER A 26 -3.58 13.37 -1.53
N ALA A 27 -3.43 12.43 -0.60
CA ALA A 27 -2.32 11.50 -0.64
C ALA A 27 -2.52 10.64 -1.89
N ARG A 28 -2.02 11.12 -3.04
CA ARG A 28 -1.63 10.23 -4.10
C ARG A 28 -0.52 9.39 -3.49
N ALA A 29 -0.78 8.11 -3.26
CA ALA A 29 0.23 7.15 -2.86
C ALA A 29 1.16 6.92 -4.06
N GLU A 30 1.93 7.95 -4.40
CA GLU A 30 3.00 7.90 -5.38
C GLU A 30 4.23 7.33 -4.67
N GLY A 31 4.37 6.02 -4.73
CA GLY A 31 5.66 5.35 -4.93
C GLY A 31 6.80 5.57 -3.93
N ASP A 32 6.59 6.10 -2.73
CA ASP A 32 7.63 6.15 -1.68
C ASP A 32 7.68 4.82 -0.90
N GLY A 33 7.80 3.72 -1.64
CA GLY A 33 7.85 2.35 -1.12
C GLY A 33 9.26 1.79 -1.18
N GLN A 34 9.60 0.92 -0.23
CA GLN A 34 10.83 0.13 -0.26
C GLN A 34 11.08 -0.46 -1.66
N VAL A 35 12.31 -0.36 -2.15
CA VAL A 35 12.69 -0.94 -3.44
C VAL A 35 13.32 -2.31 -3.20
N TYR A 36 12.77 -3.33 -3.86
CA TYR A 36 13.32 -4.69 -3.87
C TYR A 36 13.89 -4.99 -5.25
N ASP A 37 15.18 -5.28 -5.34
CA ASP A 37 15.82 -5.83 -6.55
C ASP A 37 15.79 -7.37 -6.59
N ASP A 38 15.48 -7.99 -5.45
CA ASP A 38 15.34 -9.42 -5.24
C ASP A 38 14.08 -9.76 -4.41
N THR A 39 13.32 -10.75 -4.88
CA THR A 39 12.16 -11.30 -4.18
C THR A 39 12.47 -12.02 -2.87
N ARG A 40 13.72 -12.46 -2.66
CA ARG A 40 14.13 -13.04 -1.37
C ARG A 40 14.06 -12.01 -0.26
N ALA A 41 14.56 -10.79 -0.49
CA ALA A 41 14.52 -9.72 0.49
C ALA A 41 13.07 -9.33 0.84
N LEU A 42 12.21 -9.23 -0.18
CA LEU A 42 10.76 -9.03 0.01
C LEU A 42 10.14 -10.12 0.88
N THR A 43 10.41 -11.39 0.56
CA THR A 43 9.88 -12.54 1.30
C THR A 43 10.35 -12.54 2.75
N ALA A 44 11.64 -12.29 2.97
CA ALA A 44 12.21 -12.24 4.31
C ALA A 44 11.58 -11.13 5.17
N ASP A 45 11.36 -9.95 4.59
CA ASP A 45 10.71 -8.83 5.29
C ASP A 45 9.23 -9.12 5.57
N ALA A 46 8.51 -9.72 4.63
CA ALA A 46 7.12 -10.12 4.84
C ALA A 46 7.00 -11.15 5.96
N ILE A 47 7.86 -12.17 5.98
CA ILE A 47 7.84 -13.22 7.01
C ILE A 47 8.21 -12.67 8.38
N ARG A 48 9.17 -11.73 8.45
CA ARG A 48 9.61 -11.11 9.70
C ARG A 48 8.56 -10.17 10.30
N HIS A 49 7.87 -9.39 9.48
CA HIS A 49 6.96 -8.34 9.95
C HIS A 49 5.47 -8.68 9.78
N GLY A 50 5.15 -9.83 9.17
CA GLY A 50 3.79 -10.22 8.78
C GLY A 50 3.31 -9.56 7.48
N HIS A 51 4.03 -8.54 6.99
CA HIS A 51 3.68 -7.78 5.80
C HIS A 51 4.91 -7.10 5.19
N ALA A 52 4.95 -6.95 3.87
CA ALA A 52 5.90 -6.09 3.15
C ALA A 52 5.24 -5.50 1.90
N GLN A 53 5.61 -4.28 1.53
CA GLN A 53 5.17 -3.67 0.27
C GLN A 53 6.30 -2.87 -0.36
N GLY A 54 6.29 -2.74 -1.68
CA GLY A 54 7.34 -2.00 -2.37
C GLY A 54 7.26 -2.02 -3.88
N ILE A 55 8.26 -1.38 -4.49
CA ILE A 55 8.51 -1.43 -5.92
C ILE A 55 9.53 -2.54 -6.18
N VAL A 56 9.23 -3.44 -7.11
CA VAL A 56 10.15 -4.48 -7.55
C VAL A 56 10.86 -4.04 -8.82
N THR A 57 12.17 -4.24 -8.82
CA THR A 57 13.06 -3.92 -9.94
C THR A 57 13.81 -5.18 -10.39
N GLY A 58 14.75 -5.03 -11.33
CA GLY A 58 15.57 -6.16 -11.79
C GLY A 58 14.82 -7.16 -12.68
N PRO A 59 15.37 -8.37 -12.87
CA PRO A 59 14.92 -9.32 -13.90
C PRO A 59 13.45 -9.74 -13.80
N ILE A 60 12.88 -9.80 -12.60
CA ILE A 60 11.47 -10.14 -12.38
C ILE A 60 10.57 -9.00 -12.88
N ALA A 61 10.88 -7.75 -12.54
CA ALA A 61 10.16 -6.59 -13.05
C ALA A 61 10.23 -6.50 -14.58
N GLU A 62 11.40 -6.82 -15.15
CA GLU A 62 11.60 -6.91 -16.60
C GLU A 62 10.72 -7.99 -17.25
N GLN A 63 10.55 -9.14 -16.61
CA GLN A 63 9.69 -10.20 -17.10
C GLN A 63 8.22 -9.79 -17.09
N PHE A 64 7.71 -9.23 -15.98
CA PHE A 64 6.36 -8.70 -15.90
C PHE A 64 6.12 -7.62 -16.96
N ARG A 65 7.05 -6.69 -17.10
CA ARG A 65 6.95 -5.63 -18.09
C ARG A 65 6.82 -6.17 -19.51
N ARG A 66 7.63 -7.17 -19.89
CA ARG A 66 7.50 -7.81 -21.21
C ARG A 66 6.18 -8.57 -21.37
N GLN A 67 5.81 -9.37 -20.37
CA GLN A 67 4.60 -10.21 -20.42
C GLN A 67 3.33 -9.37 -20.55
N PHE A 68 3.24 -8.25 -19.83
CA PHE A 68 2.11 -7.34 -19.87
C PHE A 68 2.28 -6.18 -20.86
N GLN A 69 3.36 -6.20 -21.66
CA GLN A 69 3.76 -5.11 -22.56
C GLN A 69 3.76 -3.74 -21.88
N ALA A 70 4.05 -3.68 -20.58
CA ALA A 70 3.77 -2.55 -19.72
C ALA A 70 4.80 -1.42 -19.83
N THR A 71 4.45 -0.25 -19.32
CA THR A 71 5.32 0.94 -19.29
C THR A 71 5.63 1.45 -17.89
N GLY A 72 4.92 0.99 -16.87
CA GLY A 72 5.03 1.45 -15.49
C GLY A 72 5.83 0.51 -14.58
N ALA A 73 5.89 0.88 -13.31
CA ALA A 73 6.55 0.10 -12.26
C ALA A 73 5.79 -1.20 -11.95
N LEU A 74 6.53 -2.19 -11.43
CA LEU A 74 5.95 -3.36 -10.79
C LEU A 74 5.89 -3.11 -9.29
N MET A 75 4.70 -3.07 -8.72
CA MET A 75 4.47 -2.99 -7.28
C MET A 75 4.11 -4.35 -6.72
N VAL A 76 4.45 -4.57 -5.45
CA VAL A 76 4.07 -5.78 -4.73
C VAL A 76 3.58 -5.46 -3.32
N VAL A 77 2.58 -6.20 -2.89
CA VAL A 77 2.16 -6.31 -1.49
C VAL A 77 2.24 -7.79 -1.11
N ALA A 78 2.99 -8.10 -0.05
CA ALA A 78 3.16 -9.43 0.49
C ALA A 78 2.58 -9.47 1.91
N THR A 79 1.68 -10.41 2.18
CA THR A 79 0.98 -10.54 3.47
C THR A 79 1.07 -11.98 3.95
N VAL A 80 1.50 -12.19 5.19
CA VAL A 80 1.49 -13.52 5.83
C VAL A 80 0.05 -13.90 6.16
N GLU A 81 -0.41 -15.03 5.63
CA GLU A 81 -1.76 -15.56 5.87
C GLU A 81 -1.80 -16.46 7.11
N ARG A 82 -0.76 -17.29 7.30
CA ARG A 82 -0.62 -18.21 8.44
C ARG A 82 0.81 -18.75 8.55
N ASP A 83 1.11 -19.27 9.73
CA ASP A 83 2.32 -20.04 9.98
C ASP A 83 2.27 -21.43 9.32
N LEU A 84 3.43 -21.98 8.96
CA LEU A 84 3.60 -23.38 8.61
C LEU A 84 4.32 -24.13 9.74
N PRO A 85 4.27 -25.46 9.78
CA PRO A 85 4.94 -26.24 10.83
C PRO A 85 6.47 -26.05 10.85
N GLN A 86 7.09 -25.82 9.69
CA GLN A 86 8.52 -25.54 9.60
C GLN A 86 8.82 -24.11 10.08
N ALA A 87 9.86 -23.97 10.91
CA ALA A 87 10.34 -22.66 11.35
C ALA A 87 10.70 -21.76 10.16
N ASP A 88 10.42 -20.47 10.29
CA ASP A 88 10.65 -19.43 9.28
C ASP A 88 9.98 -19.66 7.91
N CYS A 89 9.03 -20.60 7.84
CA CYS A 89 8.19 -20.82 6.67
C CYS A 89 6.75 -20.41 6.96
N LYS A 90 6.14 -19.71 6.01
CA LYS A 90 4.79 -19.16 6.13
C LYS A 90 4.00 -19.41 4.86
N ARG A 91 2.68 -19.37 4.99
CA ARG A 91 1.80 -19.13 3.85
C ARG A 91 1.75 -17.62 3.61
N VAL A 92 2.08 -17.18 2.41
CA VAL A 92 2.13 -15.76 2.04
C VAL A 92 1.28 -15.51 0.80
N GLN A 93 0.44 -14.48 0.85
CA GLN A 93 -0.20 -13.89 -0.31
C GLN A 93 0.73 -12.82 -0.90
N PHE A 94 0.93 -12.85 -2.22
CA PHE A 94 1.58 -11.80 -2.99
C PHE A 94 0.57 -11.20 -3.97
N VAL A 95 0.37 -9.89 -3.90
CA VAL A 95 -0.41 -9.12 -4.87
C VAL A 95 0.57 -8.29 -5.68
N TRP A 96 0.74 -8.66 -6.94
CA TRP A 96 1.59 -7.98 -7.91
C TRP A 96 0.74 -7.04 -8.74
N THR A 97 1.11 -5.77 -8.83
CA THR A 97 0.44 -4.77 -9.66
C THR A 97 1.42 -4.21 -10.66
N GLN A 98 1.23 -4.54 -11.93
CA GLN A 98 2.03 -4.01 -13.03
C GLN A 98 1.32 -2.80 -13.63
N ALA A 99 1.87 -1.61 -13.41
CA ALA A 99 1.29 -0.39 -13.91
C ALA A 99 1.47 -0.23 -15.44
N GLY A 100 0.44 0.28 -16.11
CA GLY A 100 0.48 0.59 -17.55
C GLY A 100 0.60 -0.63 -18.47
N ALA A 101 0.09 -1.78 -18.03
CA ALA A 101 -0.08 -2.97 -18.85
C ALA A 101 -0.96 -2.68 -20.08
N MET A 102 -0.70 -3.35 -21.20
CA MET A 102 -1.60 -3.30 -22.35
C MET A 102 -2.78 -4.26 -22.12
N THR A 103 -4.00 -3.74 -22.17
CA THR A 103 -5.24 -4.53 -22.09
C THR A 103 -6.07 -4.32 -23.37
N PRO A 104 -7.12 -5.13 -23.61
CA PRO A 104 -8.04 -4.91 -24.73
C PRO A 104 -8.70 -3.52 -24.72
N ASN A 105 -8.80 -2.88 -23.56
CA ASN A 105 -9.43 -1.57 -23.38
C ASN A 105 -8.41 -0.41 -23.33
N GLY A 106 -7.13 -0.68 -23.61
CA GLY A 106 -6.04 0.30 -23.52
C GLY A 106 -5.12 0.04 -22.33
N ARG A 107 -4.38 1.09 -21.93
CA ARG A 107 -3.39 1.01 -20.85
C ARG A 107 -4.09 1.06 -19.49
N ASP A 108 -3.82 0.06 -18.65
CA ASP A 108 -4.37 -0.04 -17.30
C ASP A 108 -3.42 -0.86 -16.40
N ASP A 109 -3.75 -1.05 -15.13
CA ASP A 109 -3.00 -1.89 -14.21
C ASP A 109 -3.35 -3.37 -14.41
N ALA A 110 -2.33 -4.23 -14.50
CA ALA A 110 -2.50 -5.68 -14.44
C ALA A 110 -2.20 -6.19 -13.04
N VAL A 111 -3.17 -6.87 -12.43
CA VAL A 111 -3.06 -7.43 -11.08
C VAL A 111 -2.92 -8.95 -11.14
N LEU A 112 -1.91 -9.49 -10.47
CA LEU A 112 -1.70 -10.92 -10.28
C LEU A 112 -1.62 -11.23 -8.78
N THR A 113 -2.60 -11.98 -8.28
CA THR A 113 -2.58 -12.49 -6.91
C THR A 113 -2.07 -13.92 -6.89
N MET A 114 -1.04 -14.16 -6.10
CA MET A 114 -0.45 -15.48 -5.87
C MET A 114 -0.47 -15.80 -4.39
N HIS A 115 -0.54 -17.07 -4.07
CA HIS A 115 -0.45 -17.53 -2.69
C HIS A 115 0.55 -18.68 -2.63
N MET A 116 1.61 -18.55 -1.83
CA MET A 116 2.72 -19.50 -1.78
C MET A 116 2.99 -19.97 -0.37
N ASN A 117 3.39 -21.24 -0.23
CA ASN A 117 4.10 -21.70 0.96
C ASN A 117 5.58 -21.42 0.69
N ILE A 118 6.21 -20.58 1.52
CA ILE A 118 7.58 -20.11 1.25
C ILE A 118 8.30 -19.83 2.57
N CYS A 119 9.61 -20.05 2.59
CA CYS A 119 10.49 -19.77 3.72
C CYS A 119 11.17 -18.41 3.59
N ALA A 120 11.72 -17.88 4.68
CA ALA A 120 12.35 -16.55 4.71
C ALA A 120 13.53 -16.39 3.74
N ASP A 121 14.18 -17.48 3.36
CA ASP A 121 15.25 -17.53 2.35
C ASP A 121 14.73 -17.67 0.90
N GLY A 122 13.41 -17.74 0.71
CA GLY A 122 12.74 -17.90 -0.56
C GLY A 122 12.63 -19.35 -1.06
N SER A 123 13.10 -20.34 -0.28
CA SER A 123 12.92 -21.75 -0.64
C SER A 123 11.46 -22.18 -0.43
N PRO A 124 11.00 -23.25 -1.12
CA PRO A 124 9.81 -23.96 -0.65
C PRO A 124 10.10 -24.54 0.76
N PRO A 125 9.06 -24.77 1.58
CA PRO A 125 9.20 -25.62 2.76
C PRO A 125 9.78 -26.97 2.34
N GLY A 126 10.60 -27.57 3.20
CA GLY A 126 11.06 -28.93 2.98
C GLY A 126 9.88 -29.90 2.96
N ASP A 127 10.13 -31.10 2.43
CA ASP A 127 9.19 -32.21 2.56
C ASP A 127 9.06 -32.53 4.06
N LEU A 128 8.01 -32.00 4.68
CA LEU A 128 7.52 -32.47 5.97
C LEU A 128 6.44 -33.51 5.65
N GLU A 129 6.88 -34.68 5.15
CA GLU A 129 6.07 -35.90 5.21
C GLU A 129 5.88 -36.35 6.68
#